data_AF-A0A9P6QVN2-F1
#
_entry.id   AF-A0A9P6QVN2-F1
#
_cell.length_a   1.000
_cell.length_b   1.000
_cell.length_c   1.000
_cell.angle_alpha   90.00
_cell.angle_beta   90.00
_cell.angle_gamma   90.00
#
_symmetry.space_group_name_H-M   'P 1'
#
loop_
_entity.id
_entity.type
_entity.pdbx_description
1 polymer ?
#
loop_
_entity_poly.entity_id
_entity_poly.type
_entity_poly.pdbx_seq_one_letter_code
_entity_poly.pdbx_strand_id
1 'polypeptide(L)'
;HVREVPDHQEVFVNVAEDQSVIVEILELVTEATDDACAAFHFNQLAEDNDAEDASEVQSVSLLNNSELPSWPAEARLYFLLGQQRIAKFNEQKVRGAAAVPAQDARNLVQIMMFVVRLPRQETDIVVSYNVPLHISDSSSSKKVAHEGNIQEAEAWFRNLVGSFEVKNWGLFK
;
A
#
# COMPACT_ATOMS: atom_id res chain seq x y z
N HIS A 1 13.94 2.80 -15.69
CA HIS A 1 14.85 3.45 -14.74
C HIS A 1 14.39 3.03 -13.36
N VAL A 2 15.17 2.20 -12.67
CA VAL A 2 14.86 1.79 -11.29
C VAL A 2 15.28 2.97 -10.41
N ARG A 3 14.38 3.44 -9.54
CA ARG A 3 14.71 4.47 -8.55
C ARG A 3 15.50 3.82 -7.41
N GLU A 4 16.38 4.60 -6.79
CA GLU A 4 17.06 4.18 -5.56
C GLU A 4 16.01 4.03 -4.46
N VAL A 5 15.94 2.86 -3.84
CA VAL A 5 14.99 2.53 -2.77
C VAL A 5 15.71 2.82 -1.44
N PRO A 6 15.10 3.58 -0.51
CA PRO A 6 15.68 3.82 0.82
C PRO A 6 16.02 2.50 1.54
N ASP A 7 17.02 2.51 2.42
CA ASP A 7 17.52 1.30 3.11
C ASP A 7 16.44 0.58 3.95
N HIS A 8 15.36 1.28 4.34
CA HIS A 8 14.24 0.74 5.12
C HIS A 8 13.04 0.33 4.25
N GLN A 9 13.17 0.39 2.92
CA GLN A 9 12.12 0.08 1.98
C GLN A 9 12.57 -1.03 1.01
N GLU A 10 11.64 -1.92 0.67
CA GLU A 10 11.81 -2.89 -0.42
C GLU A 10 10.63 -2.78 -1.39
N VAL A 11 10.89 -2.73 -2.70
CA VAL A 11 9.87 -2.55 -3.73
C VAL A 11 9.92 -3.68 -4.75
N PHE A 12 8.82 -4.39 -4.91
CA PHE A 12 8.62 -5.46 -5.89
C PHE A 12 7.54 -5.03 -6.89
N VAL A 13 7.83 -5.09 -8.19
CA VAL A 13 6.91 -4.63 -9.25
C VAL A 13 6.63 -5.74 -10.24
N ASN A 14 5.35 -6.03 -10.49
CA ASN A 14 4.91 -6.82 -11.64
C ASN A 14 4.56 -5.86 -12.79
N VAL A 15 5.50 -5.67 -13.71
CA VAL A 15 5.37 -4.72 -14.83
C VAL A 15 4.22 -5.10 -15.77
N ALA A 16 3.87 -6.39 -15.89
CA ALA A 16 2.81 -6.83 -16.80
C ALA A 16 1.40 -6.45 -16.31
N GLU A 17 1.23 -6.31 -14.99
CA GLU A 17 -0.06 -6.01 -14.35
C GLU A 17 -0.06 -4.64 -13.66
N ASP A 18 1.03 -3.87 -13.77
CA ASP A 18 1.25 -2.58 -13.10
C ASP A 18 0.96 -2.65 -11.58
N GLN A 19 1.20 -3.82 -11.01
CA GLN A 19 1.06 -4.12 -9.58
C GLN A 19 2.39 -3.89 -8.87
N SER A 20 2.31 -3.48 -7.60
CA SER A 20 3.51 -3.32 -6.77
C SER A 20 3.27 -3.73 -5.33
N VAL A 21 4.22 -4.46 -4.74
CA VAL A 21 4.32 -4.63 -3.29
C VAL A 21 5.46 -3.78 -2.77
N ILE A 22 5.20 -3.04 -1.70
CA ILE A 22 6.17 -2.22 -1.01
C ILE A 22 6.18 -2.66 0.46
N VAL A 23 7.38 -2.87 1.01
CA VAL A 23 7.61 -3.16 2.43
C VAL A 23 8.39 -2.01 3.02
N GLU A 24 7.90 -1.45 4.13
CA GLU A 24 8.49 -0.32 4.82
C GLU A 24 8.63 -0.62 6.31
N ILE A 25 9.78 -0.27 6.87
CA ILE A 25 10.02 -0.28 8.32
C ILE A 25 10.01 1.18 8.79
N LEU A 26 9.00 1.53 9.57
CA LEU A 26 8.73 2.89 10.03
C LEU A 26 8.82 2.97 11.56
N GLU A 27 9.02 4.17 12.08
CA GLU A 27 8.85 4.44 13.52
C GLU A 27 7.40 4.18 13.93
N LEU A 28 7.21 3.74 15.19
CA LEU A 28 5.88 3.54 15.76
C LEU A 28 5.10 4.85 15.75
N VAL A 29 3.97 4.87 15.03
CA VAL A 29 3.09 6.04 15.02
C VAL A 29 2.51 6.26 16.41
N THR A 30 2.71 7.48 16.94
CA THR A 30 2.25 7.89 18.28
C THR A 30 0.91 8.64 18.23
N GLU A 31 0.56 9.14 17.06
CA GLU A 31 -0.61 9.96 16.75
C GLU A 31 -1.88 9.12 16.57
N ALA A 32 -1.73 7.81 16.38
CA ALA A 32 -2.81 6.86 16.15
C ALA A 32 -2.82 5.76 17.21
N THR A 33 -4.03 5.47 17.73
CA THR A 33 -4.27 4.28 18.54
C THR A 33 -3.99 3.01 17.75
N ASP A 34 -3.81 1.89 18.45
CA ASP A 34 -3.53 0.61 17.82
C ASP A 34 -4.57 0.23 16.76
N ASP A 35 -5.85 0.38 17.07
CA ASP A 35 -6.96 0.08 16.17
C ASP A 35 -7.09 1.06 14.99
N ALA A 36 -6.49 2.26 15.09
CA ALA A 36 -6.49 3.27 14.03
C ALA A 36 -5.22 3.24 13.17
N CYS A 37 -4.19 2.46 13.54
CA CYS A 37 -2.87 2.53 12.90
C CYS A 37 -2.87 2.21 11.40
N ALA A 38 -3.62 1.19 10.99
CA ALA A 38 -3.68 0.80 9.60
C ALA A 38 -4.35 1.90 8.75
N ALA A 39 -5.42 2.51 9.26
CA ALA A 39 -6.07 3.63 8.59
C ALA A 39 -5.17 4.87 8.55
N PHE A 40 -4.38 5.12 9.60
CA PHE A 40 -3.39 6.19 9.61
C PHE A 40 -2.35 6.00 8.49
N HIS A 41 -1.72 4.83 8.40
CA HIS A 41 -0.74 4.53 7.35
C HIS A 41 -1.36 4.58 5.94
N PHE A 42 -2.61 4.11 5.78
CA PHE A 42 -3.34 4.24 4.53
C PHE A 42 -3.56 5.71 4.14
N ASN A 43 -3.93 6.58 5.08
CA ASN A 43 -4.15 8.00 4.81
C ASN A 43 -2.84 8.73 4.48
N GLN A 44 -1.73 8.39 5.15
CA GLN A 44 -0.41 8.91 4.79
C GLN A 44 -0.02 8.49 3.38
N LEU A 45 -0.26 7.23 3.00
CA LEU A 45 -0.07 6.77 1.63
C LEU A 45 -0.99 7.50 0.63
N ALA A 46 -2.20 7.90 1.04
CA ALA A 46 -3.07 8.71 0.20
C ALA A 46 -2.52 10.13 0.00
N GLU A 47 -1.98 10.76 1.05
CA GLU A 47 -1.29 12.06 0.99
C GLU A 47 -0.08 12.01 0.04
N ASP A 48 0.77 11.00 0.17
CA ASP A 48 1.94 10.82 -0.71
C ASP A 48 1.57 10.63 -2.19
N ASN A 49 0.33 10.19 -2.44
CA ASN A 49 -0.21 9.98 -3.79
C ASN A 49 -1.09 11.14 -4.30
N ASP A 50 -1.19 12.26 -3.57
CA ASP A 50 -2.13 13.36 -3.83
C ASP A 50 -3.58 12.85 -4.03
N ALA A 51 -4.00 11.88 -3.21
CA ALA A 51 -5.24 11.13 -3.34
C ALA A 51 -6.16 11.22 -2.10
N GLU A 52 -5.92 12.16 -1.19
CA GLU A 52 -6.66 12.32 0.07
C GLU A 52 -8.16 12.45 -0.17
N ASP A 53 -8.55 13.35 -1.06
CA ASP A 53 -9.95 13.62 -1.44
C ASP A 53 -10.59 12.49 -2.28
N ALA A 54 -9.81 11.48 -2.64
CA ALA A 54 -10.25 10.39 -3.51
C ALA A 54 -9.77 9.01 -3.01
N SER A 55 -9.76 8.86 -1.69
CA SER A 55 -9.41 7.65 -0.97
C SER A 55 -10.58 7.14 -0.12
N GLU A 56 -10.70 5.82 0.02
CA GLU A 56 -11.73 5.19 0.85
C GLU A 56 -11.19 3.91 1.48
N VAL A 57 -11.28 3.82 2.82
CA VAL A 57 -11.05 2.56 3.54
C VAL A 57 -12.31 1.71 3.46
N GLN A 58 -12.19 0.50 2.90
CA GLN A 58 -13.30 -0.43 2.74
C GLN A 58 -13.45 -1.34 3.96
N SER A 59 -12.33 -1.83 4.50
CA SER A 59 -12.33 -2.63 5.73
C SER A 59 -10.99 -2.61 6.44
N VAL A 60 -11.03 -2.78 7.76
CA VAL A 60 -9.87 -3.02 8.61
C VAL A 60 -10.17 -4.23 9.48
N SER A 61 -9.24 -5.17 9.55
CA SER A 61 -9.36 -6.39 10.34
C SER A 61 -8.13 -6.61 11.19
N LEU A 62 -8.33 -6.91 12.47
CA LEU A 62 -7.28 -7.40 13.35
C LEU A 62 -7.09 -8.90 13.07
N LEU A 63 -5.88 -9.28 12.67
CA LEU A 63 -5.51 -10.67 12.45
C LEU A 63 -5.16 -11.33 13.78
N ASN A 64 -5.52 -12.59 13.91
CA ASN A 64 -5.23 -13.35 15.11
C ASN A 64 -3.79 -13.88 15.07
N ASN A 65 -2.96 -13.52 16.05
CA ASN A 65 -1.58 -14.01 16.14
C ASN A 65 -1.49 -15.54 16.20
N SER A 66 -2.56 -16.27 16.59
CA SER A 66 -2.57 -17.74 16.52
C SER A 66 -2.52 -18.27 15.09
N GLU A 67 -3.00 -17.50 14.11
CA GLU A 67 -2.95 -17.81 12.69
C GLU A 67 -1.62 -17.39 12.05
N LEU A 68 -0.87 -16.50 12.72
CA LEU A 68 0.43 -15.98 12.29
C LEU A 68 1.48 -16.11 13.42
N PRO A 69 1.85 -17.35 13.81
CA PRO A 69 2.67 -17.61 15.00
C PRO A 69 4.13 -17.16 14.88
N SER A 70 4.57 -16.71 13.70
CA SER A 70 5.90 -16.12 13.49
C SER A 70 6.07 -14.77 14.18
N TRP A 71 4.97 -14.10 14.55
CA TRP A 71 4.99 -12.80 15.22
C TRP A 71 4.96 -12.91 16.75
N PRO A 72 5.60 -11.98 17.47
CA PRO A 72 5.49 -11.89 18.93
C PRO A 72 4.02 -11.78 19.40
N ALA A 73 3.72 -12.31 20.58
CA ALA A 73 2.35 -12.28 21.13
C ALA A 73 1.83 -10.85 21.36
N GLU A 74 2.73 -9.90 21.60
CA GLU A 74 2.40 -8.49 21.82
C GLU A 74 2.29 -7.68 20.51
N ALA A 75 2.66 -8.26 19.37
CA ALA A 75 2.50 -7.60 18.08
C ALA A 75 1.01 -7.48 17.73
N ARG A 76 0.62 -6.35 17.13
CA ARG A 76 -0.73 -6.15 16.62
C ARG A 76 -0.70 -6.14 15.11
N LEU A 77 -1.48 -7.03 14.52
CA LEU A 77 -1.42 -7.38 13.11
C LEU A 77 -2.71 -6.93 12.44
N TYR A 78 -2.65 -5.96 11.54
CA TYR A 78 -3.83 -5.42 10.88
C TYR A 78 -3.78 -5.68 9.39
N PHE A 79 -4.90 -6.08 8.82
CA PHE A 79 -5.09 -6.16 7.38
C PHE A 79 -6.18 -5.16 6.98
N LEU A 80 -5.82 -4.24 6.09
CA LEU A 80 -6.68 -3.19 5.57
C LEU A 80 -6.88 -3.37 4.07
N LEU A 81 -8.11 -3.12 3.63
CA LEU A 81 -8.48 -3.00 2.23
C LEU A 81 -9.02 -1.58 2.00
N GLY A 82 -8.44 -0.85 1.05
CA GLY A 82 -8.85 0.49 0.68
C GLY A 82 -8.64 0.77 -0.80
N GLN A 83 -9.24 1.85 -1.30
CA GLN A 83 -9.12 2.27 -2.69
C GLN A 83 -8.67 3.72 -2.79
N GLN A 84 -7.90 4.04 -3.82
CA GLN A 84 -7.46 5.40 -4.15
C GLN A 84 -7.63 5.67 -5.64
N ARG A 85 -7.96 6.92 -6.00
CA ARG A 85 -7.88 7.40 -7.39
C ARG A 85 -6.62 8.24 -7.57
N ILE A 86 -5.62 7.69 -8.25
CA ILE A 86 -4.27 8.26 -8.34
C ILE A 86 -3.98 8.70 -9.79
N ALA A 87 -3.54 9.95 -9.98
CA ALA A 87 -3.04 10.43 -11.27
C ALA A 87 -1.56 10.06 -11.43
N LYS A 88 -1.10 9.69 -12.64
CA LYS A 88 0.35 9.47 -12.83
C LYS A 88 1.07 10.82 -12.91
N PHE A 89 2.26 10.90 -12.30
CA PHE A 89 3.11 12.10 -12.18
C PHE A 89 3.37 12.86 -13.50
N ASN A 90 3.28 12.18 -14.66
CA ASN A 90 3.44 12.79 -15.99
C ASN A 90 2.17 13.52 -16.48
N GLU A 91 0.99 13.20 -15.94
CA GLU A 91 -0.31 13.77 -16.32
C GLU A 91 -0.64 15.04 -15.51
N GLN A 92 -0.10 15.16 -14.29
CA GLN A 92 -0.15 16.41 -13.51
C GLN A 92 0.58 17.58 -14.22
N LYS A 93 1.70 17.31 -14.93
CA LYS A 93 2.47 18.36 -15.64
C LYS A 93 1.73 19.01 -16.81
N VAL A 94 0.66 18.40 -17.34
CA VAL A 94 -0.15 18.98 -18.42
C VAL A 94 -1.15 20.01 -17.89
N ARG A 95 -1.43 20.04 -16.57
CA ARG A 95 -2.38 20.99 -15.95
C ARG A 95 -1.85 22.44 -15.85
N GLY A 96 -0.67 22.73 -16.39
CA GLY A 96 -0.03 24.06 -16.38
C GLY A 96 -0.44 25.02 -17.51
N ALA A 97 -1.30 24.64 -18.45
CA ALA A 97 -1.74 25.56 -19.51
C ALA A 97 -3.20 25.30 -19.93
N ALA A 98 -4.06 26.28 -19.62
CA ALA A 98 -5.41 26.50 -20.13
C ALA A 98 -6.48 25.41 -19.89
N ALA A 99 -7.54 25.86 -19.22
CA ALA A 99 -8.84 25.23 -19.00
C ALA A 99 -9.37 24.37 -20.17
N VAL A 100 -9.26 23.05 -20.01
CA VAL A 100 -10.18 22.04 -20.53
C VAL A 100 -10.47 21.14 -19.32
N PRO A 101 -11.73 20.71 -19.06
CA PRO A 101 -11.95 19.71 -18.02
C PRO A 101 -11.23 18.45 -18.47
N ALA A 102 -10.05 18.19 -17.91
CA ALA A 102 -9.30 16.98 -18.17
C ALA A 102 -10.23 15.82 -17.80
N GLN A 103 -10.60 14.99 -18.78
CA GLN A 103 -11.17 13.68 -18.49
C GLN A 103 -10.33 13.05 -17.39
N ASP A 104 -10.99 12.57 -16.33
CA ASP A 104 -10.34 12.11 -15.11
C ASP A 104 -9.31 11.02 -15.46
N ALA A 105 -8.05 11.41 -15.56
CA ALA A 105 -6.94 10.53 -15.93
C ALA A 105 -6.49 9.65 -14.75
N ARG A 106 -7.14 9.78 -13.59
CA ARG A 106 -6.82 9.02 -12.39
C ARG A 106 -7.17 7.55 -12.59
N ASN A 107 -6.23 6.68 -12.26
CA ASN A 107 -6.45 5.24 -12.20
C ASN A 107 -7.09 4.89 -10.85
N LEU A 108 -8.06 3.99 -10.85
CA LEU A 108 -8.57 3.41 -9.61
C LEU A 108 -7.61 2.29 -9.19
N VAL A 109 -7.08 2.39 -7.98
CA VAL A 109 -6.12 1.43 -7.42
C VAL A 109 -6.72 0.86 -6.14
N GLN A 110 -6.78 -0.46 -6.06
CA GLN A 110 -7.01 -1.17 -4.81
C GLN A 110 -5.69 -1.25 -4.06
N ILE A 111 -5.70 -0.87 -2.80
CA ILE A 111 -4.59 -0.98 -1.88
C ILE A 111 -4.98 -1.99 -0.82
N MET A 112 -4.22 -3.07 -0.74
CA MET A 112 -4.24 -3.97 0.40
C MET A 112 -3.04 -3.66 1.26
N MET A 113 -3.24 -3.51 2.57
CA MET A 113 -2.18 -3.14 3.49
C MET A 113 -2.13 -4.10 4.67
N PHE A 114 -0.93 -4.57 4.99
CA PHE A 114 -0.65 -5.33 6.20
C PHE A 114 0.24 -4.50 7.11
N VAL A 115 -0.24 -4.19 8.31
CA VAL A 115 0.49 -3.40 9.31
C VAL A 115 0.81 -4.26 10.51
N VAL A 116 2.09 -4.31 10.85
CA VAL A 116 2.59 -5.01 12.04
C VAL A 116 3.14 -3.99 13.02
N ARG A 117 2.39 -3.77 14.08
CA ARG A 117 2.81 -2.87 15.15
C ARG A 117 3.62 -3.63 16.19
N LEU A 118 4.83 -3.16 16.46
CA LEU A 118 5.80 -3.73 17.38
C LEU A 118 6.15 -2.73 18.48
N PRO A 119 5.31 -2.59 19.53
CA PRO A 119 5.51 -1.55 20.55
C PRO A 119 6.84 -1.64 21.30
N ARG A 120 7.39 -2.84 21.48
CA ARG A 120 8.69 -3.04 22.15
C ARG A 120 9.89 -2.54 21.32
N GLN A 121 9.71 -2.50 20.01
CA GLN A 121 10.71 -2.06 19.04
C GLN A 121 10.46 -0.63 18.58
N GLU A 122 9.40 0.02 19.08
CA GLU A 122 8.97 1.35 18.62
C GLU A 122 8.91 1.42 17.08
N THR A 123 8.38 0.35 16.46
CA THR A 123 8.34 0.17 15.00
C THR A 123 6.95 -0.22 14.53
N ASP A 124 6.55 0.32 13.37
CA ASP A 124 5.48 -0.21 12.54
C ASP A 124 6.10 -0.76 11.23
N ILE A 125 5.83 -2.02 10.90
CA ILE A 125 6.15 -2.59 9.58
C ILE A 125 4.91 -2.46 8.72
N VAL A 126 5.02 -1.81 7.56
CA VAL A 126 3.91 -1.59 6.63
C VAL A 126 4.21 -2.29 5.32
N VAL A 127 3.34 -3.21 4.93
CA VAL A 127 3.37 -3.84 3.61
C VAL A 127 2.17 -3.35 2.82
N SER A 128 2.37 -2.63 1.73
CA SER A 128 1.31 -2.18 0.84
C SER A 128 1.37 -2.94 -0.49
N TYR A 129 0.21 -3.36 -0.99
CA TYR A 129 0.05 -4.02 -2.27
C TYR A 129 -0.95 -3.25 -3.12
N ASN A 130 -0.43 -2.63 -4.18
CA ASN A 130 -1.18 -1.79 -5.10
C ASN A 130 -1.61 -2.60 -6.31
N VAL A 131 -2.92 -2.64 -6.57
CA VAL A 131 -3.54 -3.39 -7.67
C VAL A 131 -4.42 -2.43 -8.48
N PRO A 132 -4.01 -2.06 -9.69
CA PRO A 132 -4.84 -1.24 -10.58
C PRO A 132 -6.15 -1.96 -10.92
N LEU A 133 -7.29 -1.35 -10.59
CA LEU A 133 -8.64 -1.86 -10.90
C LEU A 133 -9.22 -1.27 -12.17
N HIS A 134 -8.87 -0.03 -12.46
CA HIS A 134 -9.28 0.65 -13.68
C HIS A 134 -8.17 1.58 -14.12
N ILE A 135 -7.75 1.42 -15.37
CA ILE A 135 -6.72 2.23 -16.00
C ILE A 135 -7.42 3.20 -16.95
N SER A 136 -7.33 4.49 -16.65
CA SER A 136 -8.03 5.51 -17.44
C SER A 136 -7.59 5.46 -18.91
N ASP A 137 -8.51 5.78 -19.83
CA ASP A 137 -8.25 5.76 -21.26
C ASP A 137 -7.12 6.72 -21.69
N SER A 138 -6.90 7.76 -20.90
CA SER A 138 -5.84 8.75 -21.05
C SER A 138 -4.55 8.40 -20.31
N SER A 139 -4.53 7.29 -19.56
CA SER A 139 -3.38 6.83 -18.77
C SER A 139 -2.27 6.29 -19.66
N SER A 140 -1.04 6.71 -19.37
CA SER A 140 0.16 6.24 -20.07
C SER A 140 0.40 4.73 -20.01
N SER A 141 -0.25 4.01 -19.08
CA SER A 141 -0.13 2.56 -18.91
C SER A 141 -1.16 1.71 -19.65
N LYS A 142 -2.16 2.33 -20.31
CA LYS A 142 -3.26 1.60 -20.96
C LYS A 142 -2.80 0.50 -21.93
N LYS A 143 -1.67 0.70 -22.62
CA LYS A 143 -1.18 -0.24 -23.64
C LYS A 143 -0.41 -1.44 -23.06
N VAL A 144 -0.08 -1.43 -21.77
CA VAL A 144 0.89 -2.38 -21.17
C VAL A 144 0.31 -3.10 -19.95
N ALA A 145 -0.61 -2.47 -19.23
CA ALA A 145 -1.14 -2.98 -17.98
C ALA A 145 -2.59 -3.50 -18.15
N HIS A 146 -2.91 -4.55 -17.41
CA HIS A 146 -4.26 -5.13 -17.35
C HIS A 146 -4.89 -4.82 -15.99
N GLU A 147 -6.22 -4.71 -15.95
CA GLU A 147 -6.95 -4.60 -14.68
C GLU A 147 -6.74 -5.86 -13.85
N GLY A 148 -6.42 -5.70 -12.56
CA GLY A 148 -6.13 -6.82 -11.67
C GLY A 148 -7.38 -7.60 -11.27
N ASN A 149 -7.25 -8.93 -11.19
CA ASN A 149 -8.27 -9.78 -10.58
C ASN A 149 -8.17 -9.64 -9.05
N ILE A 150 -9.13 -8.95 -8.44
CA ILE A 150 -9.13 -8.65 -7.00
C ILE A 150 -9.08 -9.93 -6.15
N GLN A 151 -9.84 -10.96 -6.52
CA GLN A 151 -9.90 -12.19 -5.73
C GLN A 151 -8.57 -12.94 -5.74
N GLU A 152 -7.91 -13.02 -6.90
CA GLU A 152 -6.58 -13.62 -7.01
C GLU A 152 -5.52 -12.79 -6.29
N ALA A 153 -5.59 -11.47 -6.43
CA ALA A 153 -4.67 -10.56 -5.78
C ALA A 153 -4.78 -10.60 -4.24
N GLU A 154 -6.01 -10.65 -3.70
CA GLU A 154 -6.23 -10.78 -2.26
C GLU A 154 -5.74 -12.14 -1.75
N ALA A 155 -6.05 -13.23 -2.45
CA ALA A 155 -5.56 -14.56 -2.08
C ALA A 155 -4.02 -14.63 -2.08
N TRP A 156 -3.39 -14.04 -3.09
CA TRP A 156 -1.94 -13.94 -3.17
C TRP A 156 -1.36 -13.12 -2.03
N PHE A 157 -1.95 -11.97 -1.71
CA PHE A 157 -1.45 -11.11 -0.65
C PHE A 157 -1.64 -11.73 0.73
N ARG A 158 -2.74 -12.45 0.98
CA ARG A 158 -2.92 -13.24 2.20
C ARG A 158 -1.86 -14.33 2.36
N ASN A 159 -1.46 -14.99 1.26
CA ASN A 159 -0.35 -15.95 1.29
C ASN A 159 0.99 -15.26 1.61
N LEU A 160 1.25 -14.08 1.02
CA LEU A 160 2.43 -13.28 1.34
C LEU A 160 2.47 -12.96 2.84
N VAL A 161 1.39 -12.40 3.39
CA VAL A 161 1.25 -12.08 4.82
C VAL A 161 1.48 -13.32 5.69
N GLY A 162 0.90 -14.46 5.33
CA GLY A 162 1.07 -15.73 6.04
C GLY A 162 2.50 -16.27 6.02
N SER A 163 3.28 -15.90 5.01
CA SER A 163 4.68 -16.32 4.85
C SER A 163 5.71 -15.30 5.38
N PHE A 164 5.25 -14.10 5.76
CA PHE A 164 6.14 -13.03 6.17
C PHE A 164 6.80 -13.35 7.53
N GLU A 165 8.12 -13.27 7.58
CA GLU A 165 8.90 -13.62 8.77
C GLU A 165 10.11 -12.69 8.90
N VAL A 166 10.25 -12.09 10.09
CA VAL A 166 11.48 -11.39 10.47
C VAL A 166 12.58 -12.42 10.77
N LYS A 167 13.55 -12.54 9.85
CA LYS A 167 14.69 -13.45 10.02
C LYS A 167 15.75 -12.95 11.01
N ASN A 168 15.87 -11.63 11.18
CA ASN A 168 16.84 -11.03 12.09
C ASN A 168 16.22 -9.86 12.86
N TRP A 169 15.84 -10.11 14.12
CA TRP A 169 15.31 -9.09 15.02
C TRP A 169 16.34 -8.04 15.48
N GLY A 170 17.62 -8.24 15.17
CA GLY A 170 18.67 -7.23 15.39
C GLY A 170 18.52 -5.99 14.49
N LEU A 171 17.62 -6.02 13.49
CA LEU A 171 17.31 -4.89 12.64
C LEU A 171 16.58 -3.75 13.38
N PHE A 172 15.90 -4.04 14.49
CA PHE A 172 15.07 -3.08 15.22
C PHE A 172 15.74 -2.55 16.51
N LYS A 173 17.08 -2.56 16.56
CA LYS A 173 17.86 -2.16 17.73
C LYS A 173 18.51 -0.80 17.57
#